data_AF-A0A5Y5LWR7-F1
#
_entry.id   AF-A0A5Y5LWR7-F1
#
_cell.length_a   1.000
_cell.length_b   1.000
_cell.length_c   1.000
_cell.angle_alpha   90.00
_cell.angle_beta   90.00
_cell.angle_gamma   90.00
#
_symmetry.space_group_name_H-M   'P 1'
#
loop_
_entity.id
_entity.type
_entity.pdbx_description
1 polymer ?
#
loop_
_entity_poly.entity_id
_entity_poly.type
_entity_poly.pdbx_seq_one_letter_code
_entity_poly.pdbx_strand_id
1 'polypeptide(L)' 'LALKKQLFTLIDKNLNLLIKNLNTEELNNFLKEYLSFLKYEKNEEILQQSFRNLNGIFSNKNFTAYDLGFSAQDNDEPF' A
#
# COMPACT_ATOMS: atom_id res chain seq x y z
N LEU A 1 -12.30 -10.90 -7.07
CA LEU A 1 -11.06 -11.25 -7.85
C LEU A 1 -10.52 -10.07 -8.67
N ALA A 2 -11.37 -9.30 -9.36
CA ALA A 2 -10.93 -8.16 -10.18
C ALA A 2 -10.18 -7.09 -9.35
N LEU A 3 -10.65 -6.81 -8.14
CA LEU A 3 -10.11 -5.73 -7.30
C LEU A 3 -8.69 -6.00 -6.79
N LYS A 4 -8.38 -7.21 -6.34
CA LYS A 4 -7.00 -7.62 -5.98
C LYS A 4 -6.03 -7.46 -7.14
N LYS A 5 -6.48 -7.77 -8.37
CA LYS A 5 -5.66 -7.56 -9.58
C LYS A 5 -5.46 -6.07 -9.87
N GLN A 6 -6.48 -5.24 -9.68
CA GLN A 6 -6.37 -3.79 -9.81
C GLN A 6 -5.40 -3.19 -8.78
N LEU A 7 -5.48 -3.65 -7.53
CA LEU A 7 -4.57 -3.32 -6.44
C LEU A 7 -3.12 -3.68 -6.77
N PHE A 8 -2.87 -4.93 -7.21
CA PHE A 8 -1.55 -5.35 -7.67
C PHE A 8 -1.02 -4.48 -8.83
N THR A 9 -1.88 -4.19 -9.81
CA THR A 9 -1.53 -3.33 -10.95
C THR A 9 -1.24 -1.90 -10.52
N LEU A 10 -1.93 -1.39 -9.49
CA LEU A 10 -1.69 -0.05 -8.94
C LEU A 10 -0.29 0.05 -8.34
N ILE A 11 0.15 -0.95 -7.57
CA ILE A 11 1.52 -1.00 -7.04
C ILE A 11 2.54 -1.08 -8.17
N ASP A 12 2.35 -1.99 -9.13
CA ASP A 12 3.28 -2.20 -10.24
C ASP A 12 3.50 -0.91 -11.05
N LYS A 13 2.42 -0.20 -11.38
CA LYS A 13 2.49 1.10 -12.09
C LYS A 13 3.20 2.20 -11.31
N ASN A 14 3.17 2.13 -9.98
CA ASN A 14 3.74 3.16 -9.10
C ASN A 14 5.02 2.71 -8.40
N LEU A 15 5.61 1.58 -8.83
CA LEU A 15 6.83 1.03 -8.23
C LEU A 15 7.99 2.02 -8.23
N ASN A 16 8.15 2.78 -9.32
CA ASN A 16 9.18 3.82 -9.40
C ASN A 16 8.96 4.96 -8.39
N LEU A 17 7.71 5.30 -8.07
CA LEU A 17 7.42 6.30 -7.05
C LEU A 17 7.72 5.76 -5.65
N LEU A 18 7.40 4.48 -5.40
CA LEU A 18 7.74 3.81 -4.15
C LEU A 18 9.27 3.78 -3.94
N ILE A 19 10.04 3.36 -4.95
CA ILE A 19 11.51 3.33 -4.90
C ILE A 19 12.11 4.72 -4.69
N LYS A 20 11.47 5.77 -5.23
CA LYS A 20 11.95 7.15 -5.10
C LYS A 20 11.71 7.73 -3.70
N ASN A 21 10.61 7.36 -3.06
CA ASN A 21 10.14 7.98 -1.82
C ASN A 21 10.47 7.18 -0.56
N LEU A 22 10.72 5.88 -0.70
CA LEU A 22 11.02 4.97 0.41
C LEU A 22 12.46 4.50 0.34
N ASN A 23 13.07 4.29 1.51
CA ASN A 23 14.31 3.54 1.58
C ASN A 23 14.06 2.02 1.35
N THR A 24 15.13 1.26 1.17
CA THR A 24 15.05 -0.18 0.87
C THR A 24 14.30 -0.98 1.94
N GLU A 25 14.46 -0.64 3.22
CA GLU A 25 13.80 -1.33 4.32
C GLU A 25 12.29 -1.05 4.33
N GLU A 26 11.92 0.22 4.24
CA GLU A 26 10.52 0.67 4.14
C GLU A 26 9.81 0.06 2.93
N LEU A 27 10.46 0.05 1.77
CA LEU A 27 9.91 -0.55 0.55
C LEU A 27 9.66 -2.05 0.72
N ASN A 28 10.63 -2.78 1.27
CA ASN A 28 10.50 -4.22 1.47
C ASN A 28 9.40 -4.55 2.48
N ASN A 29 9.31 -3.78 3.58
CA ASN A 29 8.26 -3.95 4.58
C ASN A 29 6.88 -3.68 3.96
N PHE A 30 6.74 -2.57 3.23
CA PHE A 30 5.53 -2.23 2.47
C PHE A 30 5.08 -3.36 1.56
N LEU A 31 5.96 -3.83 0.67
CA LEU A 31 5.60 -4.87 -0.30
C LEU A 31 5.22 -6.18 0.40
N LYS A 32 5.92 -6.55 1.47
CA LYS A 32 5.66 -7.79 2.21
C LYS A 32 4.29 -7.75 2.92
N GLU A 33 3.99 -6.68 3.63
CA GLU A 33 2.69 -6.53 4.31
C GLU A 33 1.56 -6.41 3.31
N TYR A 34 1.75 -5.63 2.25
CA TYR A 34 0.74 -5.46 1.21
C TYR A 34 0.41 -6.77 0.48
N LEU A 35 1.42 -7.57 0.13
CA LEU A 35 1.19 -8.90 -0.46
C LEU A 35 0.47 -9.84 0.52
N SER A 36 0.76 -9.73 1.82
CA SER A 36 0.07 -10.51 2.86
C SER A 36 -1.39 -10.07 2.99
N PHE A 37 -1.65 -8.77 3.03
CA PHE A 37 -2.99 -8.17 3.01
C PHE A 37 -3.79 -8.68 1.79
N LEU A 38 -3.23 -8.57 0.58
CA LEU A 38 -3.90 -9.06 -0.64
C LEU A 38 -4.15 -10.57 -0.62
N LYS A 39 -3.29 -11.36 0.02
CA LYS A 39 -3.48 -12.81 0.12
C LYS A 39 -4.66 -13.15 1.03
N TYR A 40 -4.76 -12.52 2.20
CA TYR A 40 -5.70 -12.92 3.25
C TYR A 40 -7.01 -12.14 3.24
N GLU A 41 -7.01 -10.87 2.84
CA GLU A 41 -8.21 -10.03 2.87
C GLU A 41 -9.24 -10.51 1.84
N LYS A 42 -10.50 -10.67 2.28
CA LYS A 42 -11.62 -11.12 1.44
C LYS A 42 -12.75 -10.10 1.39
N ASN A 43 -12.76 -9.13 2.28
CA ASN A 43 -13.71 -8.05 2.33
C ASN A 43 -13.44 -7.07 1.18
N GLU A 44 -14.38 -7.03 0.23
CA GLU A 44 -14.27 -6.17 -0.94
C GLU A 44 -14.38 -4.67 -0.57
N GLU A 45 -15.02 -4.31 0.55
CA GLU A 45 -15.07 -2.91 1.02
C GLU A 45 -13.69 -2.43 1.49
N ILE A 46 -13.00 -3.26 2.28
CA ILE A 46 -11.63 -2.97 2.75
C ILE A 46 -10.70 -2.86 1.54
N LEU A 47 -10.74 -3.82 0.62
CA LEU A 47 -9.95 -3.77 -0.61
C LEU A 47 -10.24 -2.50 -1.45
N GLN A 48 -11.51 -2.06 -1.52
CA GLN A 48 -11.87 -0.83 -2.23
C GLN A 48 -11.32 0.40 -1.52
N GLN A 49 -11.38 0.44 -0.20
CA GLN A 49 -10.85 1.53 0.59
C GLN A 49 -9.33 1.60 0.45
N SER A 50 -8.61 0.47 0.52
CA SER A 50 -7.17 0.42 0.28
C SER A 50 -6.82 0.91 -1.12
N PHE A 51 -7.60 0.55 -2.14
CA PHE A 51 -7.37 1.03 -3.50
C PHE A 51 -7.50 2.56 -3.59
N ARG A 52 -8.55 3.14 -2.99
CA ARG A 52 -8.77 4.58 -2.96
C ARG A 52 -7.65 5.31 -2.22
N ASN A 53 -7.26 4.81 -1.05
CA ASN A 53 -6.20 5.39 -0.24
C ASN A 53 -4.87 5.40 -1.00
N LEU A 54 -4.44 4.25 -1.54
CA LEU A 54 -3.19 4.14 -2.29
C LEU A 54 -3.20 4.99 -3.56
N ASN A 55 -4.33 5.03 -4.29
CA ASN A 55 -4.44 5.86 -5.48
C ASN A 55 -4.35 7.36 -5.13
N GLY A 56 -4.91 7.77 -3.99
CA GLY A 56 -4.74 9.12 -3.45
C GLY A 56 -3.29 9.43 -3.12
N ILE A 57 -2.60 8.53 -2.42
CA ILE A 57 -1.19 8.69 -2.05
C ILE A 57 -0.30 8.79 -3.29
N PHE A 58 -0.47 7.90 -4.27
CA PHE A 58 0.33 7.91 -5.49
C PHE A 58 0.00 9.07 -6.43
N SER A 59 -1.14 9.73 -6.25
CA SER A 59 -1.43 11.00 -6.93
C SER A 59 -0.54 12.13 -6.40
N ASN A 60 -0.02 12.01 -5.17
CA ASN A 60 1.01 12.89 -4.64
C ASN A 60 2.40 12.41 -5.07
N LYS A 61 3.20 13.31 -5.66
CA LYS A 61 4.55 12.98 -6.15
C LYS A 61 5.54 12.62 -5.04
N ASN A 62 5.25 13.06 -3.82
CA ASN A 62 6.05 12.83 -2.63
C ASN A 62 5.16 12.25 -1.52
N PHE A 63 5.65 11.23 -0.84
CA PHE A 63 5.03 10.61 0.33
C PHE A 63 6.12 9.91 1.15
N THR A 64 5.76 9.44 2.34
CA THR A 64 6.63 8.72 3.27
C THR A 64 6.04 7.36 3.62
N ALA A 65 6.81 6.53 4.31
CA ALA A 65 6.31 5.25 4.82
C ALA A 65 5.08 5.44 5.73
N TYR A 66 5.02 6.53 6.50
CA TYR A 66 3.88 6.86 7.36
C TYR A 66 2.57 7.04 6.57
N ASP A 67 2.64 7.70 5.41
CA ASP A 67 1.46 7.89 4.54
C ASP A 67 0.91 6.56 4.01
N LEU A 68 1.77 5.55 3.87
CA LEU A 68 1.41 4.19 3.46
C LEU A 68 0.96 3.30 4.64
N GLY A 69 0.93 3.84 5.86
CA GLY A 69 0.54 3.09 7.06
C GLY A 69 1.67 2.46 7.85
N PHE A 70 2.92 2.74 7.50
CA PHE A 70 4.07 2.29 8.27
C PHE A 70 4.41 3.37 9.30
N SER A 71 3.68 3.40 10.42
CA SER A 71 4.19 4.09 11.60
C SER A 71 5.26 3.20 12.24
N ALA A 72 6.49 3.71 12.29
CA ALA A 72 7.45 3.22 13.26
C ALA A 72 6.86 3.55 14.65
N GLN A 73 6.25 2.54 15.27
CA GLN A 73 5.67 2.51 16.62
C GLN A 73 4.28 3.13 16.82
N ASP A 74 3.50 2.33 17.56
CA ASP A 74 2.26 2.58 18.31
C ASP A 74 0.89 2.59 17.61
N ASN A 75 0.21 1.44 17.85
CA ASN A 75 -1.17 1.22 18.30
C ASN A 75 -2.37 1.70 17.46
N ASP A 76 -3.27 0.74 17.28
CA ASP A 76 -4.71 0.86 17.01
C ASP A 76 -5.14 1.29 15.60
N GLU A 77 -4.92 0.39 14.64
CA GLU A 77 -5.96 -0.32 13.87
C GLU A 77 -5.38 -0.77 12.51
N PRO A 78 -5.58 -2.03 12.10
CA PRO A 78 -5.17 -2.46 10.77
C PRO A 78 -6.17 -1.95 9.72
N PHE A 79 -5.59 -1.54 8.58
CA PHE A 79 -6.24 -1.19 7.32
C PHE A 79 -7.42 -2.05 6.89
#